data_AF-A0A3D0XYV7-F1
#
_entry.id   AF-A0A3D0XYV7-F1
#
_cell.length_a   1.000
_cell.length_b   1.000
_cell.length_c   1.000
_cell.angle_alpha   90.00
_cell.angle_beta   90.00
_cell.angle_gamma   90.00
#
_symmetry.space_group_name_H-M   'P 1'
#
loop_
_entity.id
_entity.type
_entity.pdbx_description
1 polymer ?
#
loop_
_entity_poly.entity_id
_entity_poly.type
_entity_poly.pdbx_seq_one_letter_code
_entity_poly.pdbx_strand_id
1 'polypeptide(L)'
;MMVISYGQLHGISRINSYFGRRVAPTSGASTFHKGIDIGAPEGFDFVACSDGTISFASFLGGGGYTITLTASDKTNRRNKIFLLPL
;
A
#
# COMPACT_ATOMS: atom_id res chain seq x y z
N MET A 1 3.55 1.08 4.16
CA MET A 1 2.21 1.63 3.87
C MET A 1 1.81 1.08 2.52
N MET A 2 0.86 0.16 2.47
CA MET A 2 0.41 -0.58 1.30
C MET A 2 -1.00 -1.03 1.65
N VAL A 3 -2.01 -0.52 0.96
CA VAL A 3 -3.39 -1.01 1.12
C VAL A 3 -3.67 -1.83 -0.12
N ILE A 4 -3.53 -3.15 -0.02
CA ILE A 4 -4.17 -4.10 -0.94
C ILE A 4 -5.41 -4.60 -0.20
N SER A 5 -6.60 -4.31 -0.73
CA SER A 5 -7.82 -4.99 -0.34
C SER A 5 -7.84 -6.34 -1.03
N TYR A 6 -8.43 -7.28 -0.31
CA TYR A 6 -8.51 -8.69 -0.60
C TYR A 6 -9.33 -8.93 -1.89
N GLY A 7 -8.74 -8.59 -3.03
CA GLY A 7 -9.15 -9.01 -4.36
C GLY A 7 -8.23 -10.15 -4.77
N GLN A 8 -8.69 -11.35 -4.47
CA GLN A 8 -8.09 -12.65 -4.72
C GLN A 8 -7.27 -12.74 -6.02
N LEU A 9 -5.95 -12.59 -5.90
CA LEU A 9 -4.98 -13.15 -6.84
C LEU A 9 -4.14 -14.16 -6.03
N HIS A 10 -4.24 -15.42 -6.43
CA HIS A 10 -3.87 -16.58 -5.62
C HIS A 10 -2.42 -16.51 -5.09
N GLY A 11 -2.24 -16.59 -3.77
CA GLY A 11 -0.94 -16.96 -3.17
C GLY A 11 -0.40 -16.08 -2.05
N ILE A 12 -0.95 -14.87 -1.83
CA ILE A 12 -0.42 -13.96 -0.79
C ILE A 12 -1.45 -13.68 0.30
N SER A 13 -1.17 -14.15 1.51
CA SER A 13 -1.98 -13.91 2.71
C SER A 13 -1.18 -13.30 3.88
N ARG A 14 0.13 -13.10 3.73
CA ARG A 14 0.98 -12.65 4.84
C ARG A 14 1.03 -11.13 4.95
N ILE A 15 0.37 -10.63 5.97
CA ILE A 15 0.56 -9.27 6.47
C ILE A 15 1.85 -9.25 7.30
N ASN A 16 2.80 -8.40 6.91
CA ASN A 16 4.04 -8.17 7.64
C ASN A 16 3.85 -7.12 8.73
N SER A 17 3.06 -6.07 8.45
CA SER A 17 2.77 -4.98 9.38
C SER A 17 1.32 -4.54 9.26
N TYR A 18 0.62 -4.40 10.39
CA TYR A 18 -0.73 -3.83 10.42
C TYR A 18 -0.72 -2.30 10.46
N PHE A 19 -1.87 -1.68 10.19
CA PHE A 19 -2.12 -0.26 10.42
C PHE A 19 -2.17 0.04 11.92
N GLY A 20 -1.62 1.19 12.33
CA GLY A 20 -1.74 1.70 13.70
C GLY A 20 -0.41 1.95 14.40
N ARG A 21 -0.45 2.07 15.73
CA ARG A 21 0.74 2.34 16.56
C ARG A 21 1.70 1.15 16.52
N ARG A 22 2.99 1.44 16.41
CA ARG A 22 4.09 0.47 16.47
C ARG A 22 5.33 1.07 17.10
N VAL A 23 6.27 0.22 17.50
CA VAL A 23 7.63 0.64 17.82
C VAL A 23 8.30 1.14 16.53
N ALA A 24 9.06 2.24 16.62
CA ALA A 24 9.77 2.77 15.47
C ALA A 24 10.81 1.74 14.99
N PRO A 25 10.75 1.29 13.71
CA PRO A 25 11.63 0.23 13.22
C PRO A 25 13.08 0.70 13.04
N THR A 26 13.28 2.00 12.82
CA THR A 26 14.60 2.63 12.62
C THR A 26 14.58 4.04 13.20
N SER A 27 15.77 4.62 13.41
CA SER A 27 15.89 6.01 13.87
C SER A 27 15.22 6.97 12.88
N GLY A 28 14.39 7.87 13.39
CA GLY A 28 13.61 8.83 12.58
C GLY A 28 12.32 8.27 11.96
N ALA A 29 12.04 6.96 12.06
CA ALA A 29 10.80 6.39 11.57
C ALA A 29 9.60 6.74 12.47
N SER A 30 8.42 6.88 11.85
CA SER A 30 7.18 7.12 12.60
C SER A 30 6.77 5.92 13.46
N THR A 31 6.28 6.21 14.65
CA THR A 31 5.63 5.26 15.57
C THR A 31 4.16 4.96 15.19
N PHE A 32 3.64 5.54 14.11
CA PHE A 32 2.31 5.25 13.60
C PHE A 32 2.36 4.85 12.13
N HIS A 33 1.99 3.59 11.85
CA HIS A 33 1.96 3.04 10.51
C HIS A 33 0.62 3.37 9.83
N LYS A 34 0.67 4.20 8.78
CA LYS A 34 -0.51 4.69 8.04
C LYS A 34 -0.97 3.77 6.90
N GLY A 35 -0.54 2.51 6.89
CA GLY A 35 -1.02 1.49 5.95
C GLY A 35 -0.85 0.09 6.51
N ILE A 36 -1.05 -0.91 5.66
CA ILE A 36 -0.71 -2.31 5.92
C ILE A 36 0.59 -2.58 5.15
N ASP A 37 1.41 -3.56 5.51
CA ASP A 37 2.51 -4.03 4.64
C ASP A 37 2.24 -5.50 4.35
N ILE A 38 2.19 -5.87 3.07
CA ILE A 38 1.90 -7.24 2.62
C ILE A 38 3.13 -7.73 1.87
N GLY A 39 3.71 -8.84 2.32
CA GLY A 39 4.89 -9.39 1.68
C GLY A 39 4.53 -10.03 0.34
N ALA A 40 5.23 -9.65 -0.73
CA ALA A 40 5.08 -10.24 -2.05
C ALA A 40 6.44 -10.52 -2.69
N PRO A 41 6.57 -11.59 -3.51
CA PRO A 41 7.76 -11.78 -4.32
C PRO A 41 7.87 -10.68 -5.37
N GLU A 42 9.09 -10.46 -5.88
CA GLU A 42 9.32 -9.57 -7.01
C GLU A 42 8.50 -10.02 -8.23
N GLY A 43 7.96 -9.05 -9.00
CA GLY A 43 7.14 -9.32 -10.17
C GLY A 43 5.71 -9.77 -9.86
N PHE A 44 5.27 -9.74 -8.60
CA PHE A 44 3.89 -10.06 -8.25
C PHE A 44 2.90 -9.02 -8.81
N ASP A 45 1.78 -9.51 -9.33
CA ASP A 45 0.72 -8.66 -9.88
C ASP A 45 -0.06 -7.93 -8.77
N PHE A 46 -0.26 -6.63 -8.94
CA PHE A 46 -1.04 -5.81 -8.02
C PHE A 46 -2.46 -5.58 -8.57
N VAL A 47 -3.47 -5.89 -7.75
CA VAL A 47 -4.87 -5.66 -8.09
C VAL A 47 -5.41 -4.46 -7.32
N ALA A 48 -6.12 -3.59 -8.02
CA ALA A 48 -6.82 -2.49 -7.39
C ALA A 48 -7.95 -2.99 -6.49
N CYS A 49 -8.08 -2.35 -5.34
CA CYS A 49 -9.00 -2.69 -4.26
C CYS A 49 -10.43 -2.21 -4.49
N SER A 50 -10.59 -1.34 -5.47
CA SER A 50 -11.78 -0.55 -5.77
C SER A 50 -11.67 -0.02 -7.19
N ASP A 51 -12.81 0.25 -7.81
CA ASP A 51 -12.86 1.02 -9.05
C ASP A 51 -12.41 2.47 -8.82
N GLY A 52 -11.71 3.05 -9.80
CA GLY A 52 -11.18 4.40 -9.68
C GLY A 52 -10.28 4.80 -10.83
N THR A 53 -9.74 6.02 -10.73
CA THR A 53 -8.78 6.56 -11.69
C THR A 53 -7.42 6.72 -11.03
N ILE A 54 -6.35 6.35 -11.74
CA ILE A 54 -4.97 6.61 -11.29
C ILE A 54 -4.78 8.12 -11.22
N SER A 55 -4.50 8.63 -10.02
CA SER A 55 -4.23 10.05 -9.77
C SER A 55 -2.75 10.36 -9.58
N PHE A 56 -1.92 9.34 -9.39
CA PHE A 56 -0.46 9.46 -9.29
C PHE A 56 0.22 8.13 -9.61
N ALA A 57 1.34 8.16 -10.35
CA ALA A 57 2.19 7.01 -10.63
C ALA A 57 3.65 7.46 -10.80
N SER A 58 4.41 7.53 -9.72
CA SER A 58 5.84 7.92 -9.73
C SER A 58 6.52 7.61 -8.39
N PHE A 59 7.78 8.01 -8.24
CA PHE A 59 8.50 7.97 -6.97
C PHE A 59 7.98 9.00 -5.98
N LEU A 60 7.78 8.61 -4.72
CA LEU A 60 7.21 9.46 -3.67
C LEU A 60 7.99 9.37 -2.35
N GLY A 61 9.28 9.69 -2.42
CA GLY A 61 10.14 9.83 -1.25
C GLY A 61 10.26 8.54 -0.44
N GLY A 62 10.09 8.63 0.89
CA GLY A 62 10.23 7.49 1.81
C GLY A 62 9.22 6.35 1.58
N GLY A 63 8.27 6.50 0.66
CA GLY A 63 7.37 5.44 0.23
C GLY A 63 7.84 4.66 -1.01
N GLY A 64 8.93 5.06 -1.67
CA GLY A 64 9.37 4.43 -2.91
C GLY A 64 8.47 4.76 -4.10
N TYR A 65 8.44 3.88 -5.10
CA TYR A 65 7.51 3.99 -6.22
C TYR A 65 6.09 3.84 -5.72
N THR A 66 5.16 4.66 -6.21
CA THR A 66 3.83 4.75 -5.62
C THR A 66 2.80 4.96 -6.71
N ILE A 67 1.72 4.20 -6.63
CA ILE A 67 0.50 4.39 -7.41
C ILE A 67 -0.62 4.81 -6.46
N THR A 68 -1.29 5.92 -6.77
CA THR A 68 -2.47 6.38 -6.02
C THR A 68 -3.70 6.32 -6.91
N LEU A 69 -4.79 5.80 -6.36
CA LEU A 69 -6.09 5.71 -7.00
C LEU A 69 -7.07 6.63 -6.26
N THR A 70 -7.80 7.42 -7.03
CA THR A 70 -8.99 8.11 -6.54
C THR A 70 -10.19 7.21 -6.81
N ALA A 71 -10.82 6.69 -5.75
CA ALA A 71 -11.97 5.79 -5.90
C ALA A 71 -13.13 6.52 -6.59
N SER A 72 -13.86 5.80 -7.44
CA SER A 72 -15.07 6.32 -8.12
C SER A 72 -16.27 6.44 -7.18
N ASP A 73 -16.20 5.82 -6.00
CA ASP A 73 -17.26 5.94 -5.00
C ASP A 73 -17.30 7.35 -4.38
N LYS A 74 -18.50 7.80 -3.99
CA LYS A 74 -18.68 9.12 -3.35
C LYS A 74 -18.13 9.18 -1.92
N THR A 75 -17.42 8.15 -1.44
CA THR A 75 -16.92 8.09 -0.05
C THR A 75 -15.55 8.76 0.13
N ASN A 76 -14.96 9.33 -0.94
CA ASN A 76 -13.69 10.08 -0.91
C ASN A 76 -12.55 9.28 -0.23
N ARG A 77 -12.54 7.96 -0.43
CA ARG A 77 -11.48 7.09 0.05
C ARG A 77 -10.36 7.05 -0.99
N ARG A 78 -9.17 7.50 -0.61
CA ARG A 78 -7.97 7.39 -1.46
C ARG A 78 -7.27 6.08 -1.14
N ASN A 79 -7.15 5.22 -2.15
CA ASN A 79 -6.37 3.99 -2.04
C ASN A 79 -4.97 4.26 -2.57
N LYS A 80 -3.96 3.88 -1.78
CA LYS A 80 -2.56 4.14 -2.10
C LYS A 80 -1.75 2.86 -2.01
N ILE A 81 -1.14 2.50 -3.12
CA ILE A 81 -0.24 1.36 -3.26
C ILE A 81 1.17 1.92 -3.34
N PHE A 82 2.03 1.48 -2.42
CA PHE A 82 3.45 1.79 -2.48
C PHE A 82 4.17 0.53 -2.92
N LEU A 83 4.91 0.64 -4.01
CA LEU A 83 5.87 -0.33 -4.48
C LEU A 83 7.21 0.02 -3.83
N LEU A 84 7.52 -0.68 -2.75
CA LEU A 84 8.87 -0.68 -2.23
C LEU A 84 9.69 -1.60 -3.14
N PRO A 85 10.79 -1.13 -3.77
CA PRO A 85 11.79 -2.07 -4.25
C PRO A 85 12.30 -2.85 -3.04
N LEU A 86 12.34 -4.18 -3.14
CA LEU A 86 13.24 -4.97 -2.29
C LEU A 86 14.69 -4.67 -2.70
#